data_AF-A0A8T0AS13-F1
#
_entry.id   AF-A0A8T0AS13-F1
#
_cell.length_a   1.000
_cell.length_b   1.000
_cell.length_c   1.000
_cell.angle_alpha   90.00
_cell.angle_beta   90.00
_cell.angle_gamma   90.00
#
_symmetry.space_group_name_H-M   'P 1'
#
loop_
_entity.id
_entity.type
_entity.pdbx_description
1 polymer ?
#
loop_
_entity_poly.entity_id
_entity_poly.type
_entity_poly.pdbx_seq_one_letter_code
_entity_poly.pdbx_strand_id
1 'polypeptide(L)'
;DDKIYFGPNFERRRLNWKNGCNEETSARATSGASVKLDAVPDLTTNKPELSEEEMEKRSKSIIEEFLHINDYKEALHCVEELDQGRMLYLFVQVGVETTLEQNQITRDHMGHLFHQLLQAGILSTSQFLKG
;
A
#
# COMPACT_ATOMS: atom_id res chain seq x y z
N ASP A 1 1.88 -27.18 -15.91
CA ASP A 1 2.72 -25.98 -16.06
C ASP A 1 1.85 -24.73 -16.16
N ASP A 2 1.42 -24.18 -15.03
CA ASP A 2 0.69 -22.91 -14.95
C ASP A 2 1.67 -21.73 -15.03
N LYS A 3 2.22 -21.51 -16.22
CA LYS A 3 2.97 -20.28 -16.48
C LYS A 3 1.97 -19.15 -16.69
N ILE A 4 1.67 -18.45 -15.59
CA ILE A 4 0.97 -17.18 -15.61
C ILE A 4 1.72 -16.25 -16.57
N TYR A 5 1.11 -15.94 -17.72
CA TYR A 5 1.70 -15.09 -18.73
C TYR A 5 1.47 -13.63 -18.32
N PHE A 6 2.49 -13.01 -17.74
CA PHE A 6 2.47 -11.59 -17.40
C PHE A 6 2.82 -10.76 -18.65
N GLY A 7 1.96 -9.80 -19.00
CA GLY A 7 2.15 -8.97 -20.19
C GLY A 7 3.33 -7.99 -20.05
N PRO A 8 3.95 -7.52 -21.15
CA PRO A 8 5.20 -6.74 -21.11
C PRO A 8 5.11 -5.34 -20.43
N ASN A 9 3.92 -4.85 -20.11
CA ASN A 9 3.72 -3.63 -19.31
C ASN A 9 3.86 -3.87 -17.79
N PHE A 10 3.81 -5.14 -17.35
CA PHE A 10 3.94 -5.59 -15.97
C PHE A 10 5.36 -5.42 -15.43
N GLU A 11 6.36 -6.02 -16.10
CA GLU A 11 7.77 -5.93 -15.70
C GLU A 11 8.25 -4.47 -15.66
N ARG A 12 7.76 -3.65 -16.60
CA ARG A 12 8.13 -2.23 -16.71
C ARG A 12 7.59 -1.41 -15.53
N ARG A 13 6.35 -1.63 -15.09
CA ARG A 13 5.78 -0.98 -13.90
C ARG A 13 6.45 -1.45 -12.62
N ARG A 14 6.71 -2.76 -12.49
CA ARG A 14 7.45 -3.35 -11.36
C ARG A 14 8.90 -2.86 -11.25
N LEU A 15 9.59 -2.68 -12.37
CA LEU A 15 10.95 -2.10 -12.37
C LEU A 15 10.94 -0.62 -12.03
N ASN A 16 9.95 0.15 -12.51
CA ASN A 16 9.80 1.56 -12.15
C ASN A 16 9.50 1.73 -10.65
N TRP A 17 8.65 0.84 -10.09
CA TRP A 17 8.38 0.71 -8.66
C TRP A 17 9.63 0.42 -7.82
N LYS A 18 10.42 -0.59 -8.20
CA LYS A 18 11.66 -0.96 -7.48
C LYS A 18 12.72 0.15 -7.53
N ASN A 19 12.79 0.90 -8.63
CA ASN A 19 13.73 1.99 -8.77
C ASN A 19 13.31 3.25 -8.00
N GLY A 20 12.00 3.58 -7.98
CA GLY A 20 11.48 4.72 -7.21
C GLY A 20 11.66 4.60 -5.70
N CYS A 21 11.78 3.37 -5.17
CA CYS A 21 12.03 3.13 -3.75
C CYS A 21 13.49 3.39 -3.29
N ASN A 22 14.45 3.53 -4.22
CA ASN A 22 15.87 3.72 -3.86
C ASN A 22 16.36 5.17 -3.93
N GLU A 23 15.55 6.12 -4.43
CA GLU A 23 15.97 7.51 -4.66
C GLU A 23 15.49 8.52 -3.59
N GLU A 24 14.77 8.09 -2.55
CA GLU A 24 14.25 8.99 -1.51
C GLU A 24 15.15 9.08 -0.27
N THR A 25 16.48 9.08 -0.46
CA THR A 25 17.43 9.55 0.56
C THR A 25 18.47 10.49 -0.04
N SER A 26 18.08 11.67 -0.49
CA SER A 26 18.93 12.88 -0.49
C SER A 26 18.27 14.02 -1.27
N ALA A 27 17.50 14.85 -0.59
CA ALA A 27 17.61 16.31 -0.67
C ALA A 27 16.41 16.97 0.03
N ARG A 28 16.68 17.73 1.11
CA ARG A 28 16.76 19.19 1.03
C ARG A 28 16.74 19.81 2.42
N ALA A 29 17.92 20.23 2.86
CA ALA A 29 18.04 21.25 3.89
C ALA A 29 17.60 22.62 3.35
N THR A 30 17.10 23.46 4.28
CA THR A 30 17.17 24.94 4.35
C THR A 30 15.89 25.75 4.04
N SER A 31 15.40 26.36 5.14
CA SER A 31 14.81 27.71 5.35
C SER A 31 13.43 28.12 4.79
N GLY A 32 12.47 28.30 5.70
CA GLY A 32 11.96 29.62 6.12
C GLY A 32 10.69 30.19 5.45
N ALA A 33 9.58 30.27 6.20
CA ALA A 33 8.80 31.49 6.50
C ALA A 33 7.34 31.21 6.93
N SER A 34 7.03 31.66 8.14
CA SER A 34 5.73 31.91 8.79
C SER A 34 4.51 32.18 7.90
N VAL A 35 3.39 31.48 8.16
CA VAL A 35 2.09 32.08 8.57
C VAL A 35 1.22 31.03 9.27
N LYS A 36 0.65 31.42 10.42
CA LYS A 36 -0.27 30.67 11.30
C LYS A 36 -1.67 30.57 10.69
N LEU A 37 -2.31 29.41 10.77
CA LEU A 37 -3.76 29.26 11.02
C LEU A 37 -4.09 27.80 11.39
N ASP A 38 -4.32 27.64 12.69
CA ASP A 38 -5.23 26.74 13.42
C ASP A 38 -5.51 25.30 12.93
N ALA A 39 -4.78 24.37 13.55
CA ALA A 39 -5.26 23.23 14.35
C ALA A 39 -6.14 22.13 13.71
N VAL A 40 -5.46 21.10 13.17
CA VAL A 40 -5.56 19.72 13.69
C VAL A 40 -4.12 19.16 13.72
N PRO A 41 -3.47 19.00 14.88
CA PRO A 41 -2.13 18.44 14.94
C PRO A 41 -2.17 16.92 15.09
N ASP A 42 -1.10 16.29 14.61
CA ASP A 42 -0.61 14.97 15.04
C ASP A 42 -1.33 13.71 14.51
N LEU A 43 -1.01 13.35 13.27
CA LEU A 43 -0.54 11.98 13.04
C LEU A 43 0.93 11.92 13.45
N THR A 44 1.17 11.89 14.76
CA THR A 44 2.48 11.53 15.30
C THR A 44 2.63 10.02 15.29
N THR A 45 3.35 9.51 14.30
CA THR A 45 4.14 8.29 14.44
C THR A 45 5.55 8.53 13.91
N ASN A 46 6.27 9.39 14.62
CA ASN A 46 7.73 9.50 14.54
C ASN A 46 8.38 8.28 15.23
N LYS A 47 8.98 7.33 14.48
CA LYS A 47 10.33 6.71 14.75
C LYS A 47 10.70 5.59 13.74
N PRO A 48 11.98 5.18 13.62
CA PRO A 48 12.79 5.29 12.39
C PRO A 48 13.11 3.94 11.74
N GLU A 49 13.93 3.96 10.66
CA GLU A 49 14.69 2.83 10.09
C GLU A 49 13.92 1.98 9.04
N LEU A 50 13.79 2.49 7.80
CA LEU A 50 13.01 1.83 6.72
C LEU A 50 11.56 1.57 7.23
N SER A 51 10.87 2.69 7.43
CA SER A 51 9.82 2.90 8.43
C SER A 51 8.45 2.37 7.99
N GLU A 52 7.54 2.13 8.93
CA GLU A 52 6.10 1.86 8.67
C GLU A 52 5.52 2.83 7.62
N GLU A 53 5.99 4.08 7.59
CA GLU A 53 5.64 5.08 6.56
C GLU A 53 5.91 4.61 5.12
N GLU A 54 7.02 3.93 4.85
CA GLU A 54 7.31 3.39 3.51
C GLU A 54 6.35 2.26 3.15
N MET A 55 6.00 1.42 4.13
CA MET A 55 5.05 0.34 3.97
C MET A 55 3.64 0.86 3.72
N GLU A 56 3.22 1.90 4.44
CA GLU A 56 1.95 2.59 4.23
C GLU A 56 1.91 3.26 2.86
N LYS A 57 2.95 4.00 2.47
CA LYS A 57 3.06 4.64 1.15
C LYS A 57 2.96 3.61 0.03
N ARG A 58 3.62 2.46 0.17
CA ARG A 58 3.54 1.37 -0.80
C ARG A 58 2.17 0.71 -0.81
N SER A 59 1.61 0.42 0.36
CA SER A 59 0.27 -0.16 0.49
C SER A 59 -0.77 0.72 -0.19
N LYS A 60 -0.74 2.02 0.09
CA LYS A 60 -1.62 3.03 -0.50
C LYS A 60 -1.52 3.04 -2.02
N SER A 61 -0.31 3.02 -2.57
CA SER A 61 -0.13 2.98 -4.02
C SER A 61 -0.72 1.71 -4.65
N ILE A 62 -0.53 0.54 -4.03
CA ILE A 62 -1.13 -0.72 -4.52
C ILE A 62 -2.66 -0.64 -4.49
N ILE A 63 -3.22 -0.10 -3.40
CA ILE A 63 -4.66 0.10 -3.24
C ILE A 63 -5.21 1.02 -4.33
N GLU A 64 -4.58 2.17 -4.56
CA GLU A 64 -5.00 3.13 -5.58
C GLU A 64 -4.94 2.54 -7.00
N GLU A 65 -3.88 1.80 -7.33
CA GLU A 65 -3.76 1.11 -8.62
C GLU A 65 -4.81 0.01 -8.79
N PHE A 66 -5.00 -0.82 -7.75
CA PHE A 66 -6.04 -1.84 -7.72
C PHE A 66 -7.42 -1.22 -7.96
N LEU A 67 -7.76 -0.12 -7.31
CA LEU A 67 -9.07 0.51 -7.48
C LEU A 67 -9.25 1.16 -8.85
N HIS A 68 -8.16 1.60 -9.49
CA HIS A 68 -8.20 2.20 -10.82
C HIS A 68 -8.45 1.16 -11.93
N ILE A 69 -7.83 -0.03 -11.81
CA ILE A 69 -7.83 -1.06 -12.87
C ILE A 69 -8.72 -2.26 -12.51
N ASN A 70 -9.01 -2.47 -11.22
CA ASN A 70 -9.73 -3.60 -10.62
C ASN A 70 -9.12 -4.98 -10.97
N ASP A 71 -7.79 -5.06 -11.07
CA ASP A 71 -7.08 -6.32 -11.29
C ASP A 71 -6.70 -7.00 -9.96
N TYR A 72 -7.56 -7.94 -9.54
CA TYR A 72 -7.35 -8.71 -8.32
C TYR A 72 -6.07 -9.57 -8.36
N LYS A 73 -5.68 -10.09 -9.52
CA LYS A 73 -4.51 -10.97 -9.62
C LYS A 73 -3.23 -10.17 -9.42
N GLU A 74 -3.16 -8.97 -9.99
CA GLU A 74 -2.06 -8.05 -9.79
C GLU A 74 -1.96 -7.63 -8.32
N ALA A 75 -3.09 -7.22 -7.71
CA ALA A 75 -3.13 -6.78 -6.33
C ALA A 75 -2.64 -7.87 -5.35
N LEU A 76 -3.08 -9.13 -5.53
CA LEU A 76 -2.61 -10.26 -4.73
C LEU A 76 -1.09 -10.43 -4.79
N HIS A 77 -0.53 -10.35 -5.99
CA HIS A 77 0.91 -10.53 -6.21
C HIS A 77 1.72 -9.35 -5.65
N CYS A 78 1.24 -8.12 -5.82
CA CYS A 78 1.88 -6.93 -5.25
C CYS A 78 1.92 -6.99 -3.72
N VAL A 79 0.86 -7.50 -3.08
CA VAL A 79 0.80 -7.69 -1.62
C VAL A 79 1.68 -8.87 -1.18
N GLU A 80 1.78 -9.95 -1.96
CA GLU A 80 2.69 -11.06 -1.68
C GLU A 80 4.17 -10.63 -1.74
N GLU A 81 4.53 -9.75 -2.68
CA GLU A 81 5.85 -9.13 -2.75
C GLU A 81 6.13 -8.13 -1.64
N LEU A 82 5.07 -7.68 -0.94
CA LEU A 82 5.15 -6.66 0.09
C LEU A 82 5.66 -7.27 1.41
N ASP A 83 6.93 -6.97 1.73
CA ASP A 83 7.59 -7.20 3.03
C ASP A 83 7.44 -8.63 3.63
N GLN A 84 7.28 -9.65 2.77
CA GLN A 84 7.24 -11.06 3.18
C GLN A 84 6.19 -11.37 4.27
N GLY A 85 5.11 -10.58 4.35
CA GLY A 85 4.03 -10.81 5.30
C GLY A 85 4.21 -10.22 6.71
N ARG A 86 5.32 -9.53 7.02
CA ARG A 86 5.60 -9.09 8.41
C ARG A 86 4.70 -7.96 8.89
N MET A 87 4.39 -7.00 8.00
CA MET A 87 3.61 -5.80 8.32
C MET A 87 2.34 -5.62 7.48
N LEU A 88 1.73 -6.72 7.03
CA LEU A 88 0.49 -6.64 6.23
C LEU A 88 -0.72 -6.05 6.98
N TYR A 89 -0.67 -5.93 8.31
CA TYR A 89 -1.69 -5.18 9.06
C TYR A 89 -1.80 -3.73 8.57
N LEU A 90 -0.68 -3.09 8.20
CA LEU A 90 -0.69 -1.72 7.65
C LEU A 90 -1.42 -1.68 6.30
N PHE A 91 -1.29 -2.73 5.47
CA PHE A 91 -2.02 -2.81 4.21
C PHE A 91 -3.54 -2.84 4.44
N VAL A 92 -3.99 -3.60 5.44
CA VAL A 92 -5.41 -3.69 5.80
C VAL A 92 -5.91 -2.34 6.32
N GLN A 93 -5.17 -1.75 7.27
CA GLN A 93 -5.52 -0.46 7.84
C GLN A 93 -5.61 0.63 6.75
N VAL A 94 -4.56 0.80 5.94
CA VAL A 94 -4.52 1.78 4.84
C VAL A 94 -5.62 1.49 3.81
N GLY A 95 -5.92 0.23 3.52
CA GLY A 95 -6.99 -0.16 2.60
C GLY A 95 -8.36 0.24 3.09
N VAL A 96 -8.63 0.03 4.39
CA VAL A 96 -9.87 0.48 5.02
C VAL A 96 -9.94 2.01 5.04
N GLU A 97 -8.91 2.69 5.52
CA GLU A 97 -8.86 4.16 5.58
C GLU A 97 -9.08 4.80 4.20
N THR A 98 -8.40 4.28 3.16
CA THR A 98 -8.47 4.83 1.80
C THR A 98 -9.82 4.56 1.13
N THR A 99 -10.52 3.48 1.48
CA THR A 99 -11.80 3.10 0.84
C THR A 99 -13.04 3.51 1.62
N LEU A 100 -12.91 3.83 2.91
CA LEU A 100 -14.00 4.24 3.78
C LEU A 100 -14.77 5.44 3.20
N GLU A 101 -14.03 6.44 2.71
CA GLU A 101 -14.57 7.71 2.21
C GLU A 101 -15.00 7.70 0.74
N GLN A 102 -14.81 6.60 0.02
CA GLN A 102 -15.16 6.52 -1.40
C GLN A 102 -16.62 6.12 -1.63
N ASN A 103 -16.87 4.97 -2.26
CA ASN A 103 -18.21 4.50 -2.61
C ASN A 103 -18.40 3.03 -2.24
N GLN A 104 -19.66 2.57 -2.21
CA GLN A 104 -19.98 1.21 -1.79
C GLN A 104 -19.36 0.13 -2.69
N ILE A 105 -19.27 0.37 -3.99
CA ILE A 105 -18.69 -0.58 -4.96
C ILE A 105 -17.18 -0.74 -4.71
N THR A 106 -16.46 0.36 -4.50
CA THR A 106 -15.03 0.38 -4.12
C THR A 106 -14.79 -0.41 -2.83
N ARG A 107 -15.65 -0.23 -1.82
CA ARG A 107 -15.55 -0.98 -0.56
C ARG A 107 -15.80 -2.48 -0.74
N ASP A 108 -16.77 -2.85 -1.58
CA ASP A 108 -17.03 -4.25 -1.91
C ASP A 108 -15.83 -4.89 -2.64
N HIS A 109 -15.23 -4.17 -3.59
CA HIS A 109 -14.01 -4.62 -4.28
C HIS A 109 -12.84 -4.80 -3.30
N MET A 110 -12.65 -3.86 -2.38
CA MET A 110 -11.60 -3.95 -1.35
C MET A 110 -11.82 -5.12 -0.40
N GLY A 111 -13.06 -5.32 0.06
CA GLY A 111 -13.42 -6.49 0.87
C GLY A 111 -13.18 -7.81 0.14
N HIS A 112 -13.45 -7.85 -1.17
CA HIS A 112 -13.18 -9.01 -1.99
C HIS A 112 -11.68 -9.28 -2.14
N LEU A 113 -10.85 -8.23 -2.29
CA LEU A 113 -9.40 -8.34 -2.30
C LEU A 113 -8.86 -8.93 -0.99
N PHE A 114 -9.30 -8.41 0.17
CA PHE A 114 -8.90 -8.96 1.47
C PHE A 114 -9.30 -10.42 1.65
N HIS A 115 -10.51 -10.79 1.21
CA HIS A 115 -10.95 -12.17 1.24
C HIS A 115 -10.04 -13.07 0.39
N GLN A 116 -9.64 -12.64 -0.81
CA GLN A 116 -8.72 -13.41 -1.64
C GLN A 116 -7.32 -13.51 -1.01
N LEU A 117 -6.82 -12.45 -0.37
CA LEU A 117 -5.55 -12.48 0.36
C LEU A 117 -5.55 -13.49 1.51
N LEU A 118 -6.67 -13.57 2.26
CA LEU A 118 -6.88 -14.56 3.32
C LEU A 118 -6.97 -15.99 2.76
N GLN A 119 -7.71 -16.18 1.67
CA GLN A 119 -7.84 -17.50 1.03
C GLN A 119 -6.51 -18.00 0.43
N ALA A 120 -5.71 -17.10 -0.14
CA ALA A 120 -4.39 -17.42 -0.67
C ALA A 120 -3.35 -17.66 0.44
N GLY A 121 -3.67 -17.31 1.70
CA GLY A 121 -2.73 -17.41 2.82
C GLY A 121 -1.62 -16.36 2.80
N ILE A 122 -1.72 -15.36 1.92
CA ILE A 122 -0.79 -14.23 1.84
C ILE A 122 -0.98 -13.34 3.07
N LEU A 123 -2.23 -13.07 3.42
CA LEU A 123 -2.61 -12.36 4.63
C LEU A 123 -3.07 -13.38 5.69
N SER A 124 -2.52 -13.29 6.89
CA SER A 124 -2.99 -14.11 8.01
C SER A 124 -4.17 -13.44 8.72
N THR A 125 -5.07 -14.25 9.28
CA THR A 125 -6.23 -13.76 10.06
C THR A 125 -5.79 -12.87 11.22
N SER A 126 -4.65 -13.16 11.85
CA SER A 126 -4.12 -12.33 12.94
C SER A 126 -3.72 -10.93 12.47
N GLN A 127 -3.18 -10.79 11.25
CA GLN A 127 -2.82 -9.49 10.69
C GLN A 127 -4.06 -8.74 10.21
N PHE A 128 -5.02 -9.46 9.62
CA PHE A 128 -6.30 -8.88 9.21
C PHE A 128 -7.14 -8.35 10.37
N LEU A 129 -7.14 -9.03 11.53
CA LEU A 129 -7.84 -8.55 12.72
C LEU A 129 -7.08 -7.44 13.46
N LYS A 130 -5.78 -7.27 13.19
CA LYS A 130 -4.93 -6.27 13.84
C LYS A 130 -5.03 -4.91 13.14
N GLY A 131 -5.08 -4.91 11.81
CA GLY A 131 -5.33 -3.70 11.00
C GLY A 131 -6.80 -3.32 10.98
#